data_AF-A0A8D2EXT3-F1
#
_entry.id   AF-A0A8D2EXT3-F1
#
_cell.length_a   1.000
_cell.length_b   1.000
_cell.length_c   1.000
_cell.angle_alpha   90.00
_cell.angle_beta   90.00
_cell.angle_gamma   90.00
#
_symmetry.space_group_name_H-M   'P 1'
#
loop_
_entity.id
_entity.type
_entity.pdbx_description
1 polymer ?
#
loop_
_entity_poly.entity_id
_entity_poly.type
_entity_poly.pdbx_seq_one_letter_code
_entity_poly.pdbx_strand_id
1 'polypeptide(L)'
;MAPRPLAPAAHGSIATAREAALRQGREARGRAAVRPTVRFPRGTTGYGSSGRRGLTRAAAPWSLSLQVALLRRWRWAWRCRRLGADAGGGVPGFRGVRPGAWAGWPGRRPELRKSWKRRRRIARWRGRDSACETEHNKSMDMGNQHPSISRLQEIQKEVKSVEQQVVGFSGLSDDKNYKKLERILTKQLFEIDSVDTEGKGDIQQARKRAAQETERLLKELEQNANHPHRIEIQNIFEEAQSLVREKIVPFYNGGNCVTDEFEEGIQDIILRLTHVKTGGKISLRKARYHTLTKICAVQEIIEDCMKKQPSLPLSEDAHPSVAKINFVMCEVNKARGVLIALLMGVNNSETCRHLSCVLSGLIADLDALDVCGRTEIRNYRREVVEDINKLLKYLDLEEEADTTKAFDLRQNHSILKIEKVLTRMREIKNELLQAQNPPELYLSSKTELQGLIGQLDEVSLEKNPCIREARRRAVIEVQTLITYIDLKEALEKRKLFVCEEHPSHKAVWDVLGNLSEIQGEVLSFDGNRTDKNYIRLEELLTKQLLALDAVDPQGEEKCKAARKQAVKLAQNILSYLDLKSDEWEY
;
A
#
# COMPACT_ATOMS: atom_id res chain seq x y z
N MET A 1 -4.82 72.94 -29.08
CA MET A 1 -5.24 73.43 -30.41
C MET A 1 -4.64 72.52 -31.47
N ALA A 2 -5.43 72.15 -32.47
CA ALA A 2 -4.98 71.71 -33.80
C ALA A 2 -5.42 72.80 -34.81
N PRO A 3 -4.99 72.82 -36.09
CA PRO A 3 -5.46 71.81 -37.06
C PRO A 3 -4.48 71.40 -38.20
N ARG A 4 -5.05 70.52 -39.04
CA ARG A 4 -4.65 69.84 -40.29
C ARG A 4 -4.50 70.80 -41.52
N PRO A 5 -4.12 70.36 -42.76
CA PRO A 5 -4.62 69.21 -43.56
C PRO A 5 -3.51 68.34 -44.21
N LEU A 6 -3.64 67.50 -45.27
CA LEU A 6 -4.70 67.20 -46.27
C LEU A 6 -4.71 65.67 -46.65
N ALA A 7 -5.26 65.30 -47.81
CA ALA A 7 -5.39 63.95 -48.41
C ALA A 7 -5.60 64.09 -49.96
N PRO A 8 -6.20 63.17 -50.78
CA PRO A 8 -6.77 61.79 -50.59
C PRO A 8 -5.83 60.69 -51.17
N ALA A 9 -6.16 59.44 -51.54
CA ALA A 9 -7.40 58.63 -51.73
C ALA A 9 -7.10 57.12 -51.41
N ALA A 10 -7.83 56.03 -51.76
CA ALA A 10 -8.98 55.77 -52.65
C ALA A 10 -9.86 54.55 -52.20
N HIS A 11 -10.15 53.60 -53.11
CA HIS A 11 -11.10 52.46 -53.02
C HIS A 11 -10.39 51.08 -53.08
N GLY A 12 -10.96 49.93 -52.68
CA GLY A 12 -12.33 49.58 -52.22
C GLY A 12 -12.33 48.22 -51.45
N SER A 13 -13.50 47.66 -51.11
CA SER A 13 -13.64 46.75 -49.93
C SER A 13 -14.57 45.52 -50.11
N ILE A 14 -14.51 44.60 -49.13
CA ILE A 14 -15.45 43.52 -48.73
C ILE A 14 -15.54 42.24 -49.63
N ALA A 15 -15.24 41.06 -49.06
CA ALA A 15 -16.22 39.96 -48.82
C ALA A 15 -15.61 38.54 -48.62
N THR A 16 -15.98 37.91 -47.48
CA THR A 16 -16.25 36.46 -47.26
C THR A 16 -15.35 35.37 -47.90
N ALA A 17 -14.65 34.62 -47.04
CA ALA A 17 -14.18 33.26 -47.34
C ALA A 17 -14.94 32.23 -46.48
N ARG A 18 -15.96 31.61 -47.07
CA ARG A 18 -16.70 30.45 -46.54
C ARG A 18 -16.83 29.45 -47.69
N GLU A 19 -16.77 28.16 -47.39
CA GLU A 19 -16.79 27.03 -48.34
C GLU A 19 -15.50 26.82 -49.17
N ALA A 20 -14.76 25.77 -48.78
CA ALA A 20 -13.80 25.09 -49.64
C ALA A 20 -13.98 23.57 -49.48
N ALA A 21 -13.67 22.82 -50.55
CA ALA A 21 -13.65 21.35 -50.64
C ALA A 21 -14.97 20.60 -50.94
N LEU A 22 -15.55 20.83 -52.13
CA LEU A 22 -16.24 19.77 -52.88
C LEU A 22 -15.85 19.78 -54.37
N ARG A 23 -15.32 18.63 -54.84
CA ARG A 23 -15.33 18.09 -56.22
C ARG A 23 -14.51 18.76 -57.34
N GLN A 24 -13.38 18.13 -57.64
CA GLN A 24 -13.13 17.46 -58.94
C GLN A 24 -12.65 16.03 -58.60
N GLY A 25 -12.77 14.98 -59.42
CA GLY A 25 -13.32 14.82 -60.77
C GLY A 25 -12.93 13.42 -61.30
N ARG A 26 -13.90 12.67 -61.82
CA ARG A 26 -13.85 11.27 -62.36
C ARG A 26 -12.74 11.07 -63.44
N GLU A 27 -12.33 9.86 -63.87
CA GLU A 27 -13.03 8.58 -64.14
C GLU A 27 -12.12 7.35 -63.85
N ALA A 28 -12.62 6.12 -63.65
CA ALA A 28 -12.91 5.17 -64.73
C ALA A 28 -13.99 4.11 -64.38
N ARG A 29 -14.54 3.46 -65.42
CA ARG A 29 -15.64 2.46 -65.41
C ARG A 29 -15.02 1.04 -65.51
N GLY A 30 -15.63 -0.10 -65.15
CA GLY A 30 -16.95 -0.42 -64.57
C GLY A 30 -17.34 -1.90 -64.85
N ARG A 31 -18.48 -2.37 -64.32
CA ARG A 31 -19.09 -3.74 -64.47
C ARG A 31 -18.37 -4.86 -63.67
N ALA A 32 -19.03 -5.93 -63.18
CA ALA A 32 -20.43 -6.36 -63.26
C ALA A 32 -20.94 -6.94 -61.91
N ALA A 33 -22.25 -7.17 -61.79
CA ALA A 33 -22.92 -7.64 -60.56
C ALA A 33 -23.36 -9.11 -60.63
N VAL A 34 -23.42 -9.80 -59.48
CA VAL A 34 -24.37 -10.89 -59.18
C VAL A 34 -24.72 -10.87 -57.68
N ARG A 35 -26.03 -10.88 -57.34
CA ARG A 35 -26.57 -11.31 -56.02
C ARG A 35 -27.04 -12.76 -56.14
N PRO A 36 -27.22 -13.50 -55.03
CA PRO A 36 -28.61 -13.90 -54.74
C PRO A 36 -29.02 -13.89 -53.26
N THR A 37 -30.33 -14.10 -53.05
CA THR A 37 -31.09 -14.07 -51.79
C THR A 37 -32.36 -14.89 -52.07
N VAL A 38 -33.09 -15.55 -51.16
CA VAL A 38 -33.34 -15.42 -49.70
C VAL A 38 -33.71 -16.82 -49.16
N ARG A 39 -33.56 -17.13 -47.84
CA ARG A 39 -34.64 -17.72 -46.98
C ARG A 39 -34.23 -18.29 -45.61
N PHE A 40 -35.06 -17.98 -44.61
CA PHE A 40 -35.36 -18.79 -43.41
C PHE A 40 -36.42 -19.87 -43.73
N PRO A 41 -36.58 -20.87 -42.85
CA PRO A 41 -37.93 -21.08 -42.28
C PRO A 41 -37.96 -21.38 -40.75
N ARG A 42 -39.13 -21.13 -40.14
CA ARG A 42 -39.63 -21.72 -38.86
C ARG A 42 -40.45 -22.98 -39.20
N GLY A 43 -40.78 -23.95 -38.34
CA GLY A 43 -40.59 -24.19 -36.89
C GLY A 43 -41.45 -25.40 -36.43
N THR A 44 -41.61 -25.64 -35.11
CA THR A 44 -42.55 -26.60 -34.44
C THR A 44 -42.32 -28.12 -34.70
N THR A 45 -42.51 -29.10 -33.79
CA THR A 45 -42.97 -29.20 -32.38
C THR A 45 -42.59 -30.57 -31.79
N GLY A 46 -42.47 -30.74 -30.46
CA GLY A 46 -42.67 -32.06 -29.79
C GLY A 46 -41.66 -32.53 -28.72
N TYR A 47 -42.10 -32.55 -27.46
CA TYR A 47 -41.78 -33.46 -26.33
C TYR A 47 -40.44 -34.23 -26.22
N GLY A 48 -39.84 -34.21 -25.01
CA GLY A 48 -39.20 -35.41 -24.42
C GLY A 48 -37.82 -35.29 -23.74
N SER A 49 -37.83 -35.06 -22.43
CA SER A 49 -36.90 -35.65 -21.42
C SER A 49 -35.38 -35.30 -21.36
N SER A 50 -35.00 -34.88 -20.15
CA SER A 50 -33.72 -35.14 -19.44
C SER A 50 -32.36 -34.82 -20.09
N GLY A 51 -31.65 -33.84 -19.53
CA GLY A 51 -30.21 -33.67 -19.76
C GLY A 51 -29.60 -32.45 -19.06
N ARG A 52 -29.17 -32.60 -17.79
CA ARG A 52 -28.35 -31.57 -17.12
C ARG A 52 -27.01 -31.43 -17.86
N ARG A 53 -26.74 -30.27 -18.46
CA ARG A 53 -25.38 -29.83 -18.82
C ARG A 53 -25.19 -28.38 -18.39
N GLY A 54 -24.32 -28.18 -17.41
CA GLY A 54 -23.92 -26.83 -16.99
C GLY A 54 -23.03 -26.19 -18.04
N LEU A 55 -23.31 -24.94 -18.40
CA LEU A 55 -22.33 -24.13 -19.12
C LEU A 55 -21.31 -23.61 -18.11
N THR A 56 -20.08 -24.10 -18.21
CA THR A 56 -18.90 -23.48 -17.61
C THR A 56 -18.70 -22.10 -18.25
N ARG A 57 -19.09 -21.06 -17.52
CA ARG A 57 -18.86 -19.66 -17.93
C ARG A 57 -17.36 -19.40 -17.77
N ALA A 58 -16.63 -19.39 -18.88
CA ALA A 58 -15.18 -19.21 -18.89
C ALA A 58 -14.80 -17.93 -18.14
N ALA A 59 -13.91 -18.05 -17.15
CA ALA A 59 -13.37 -16.91 -16.43
C ALA A 59 -12.49 -16.09 -17.39
N ALA A 60 -12.92 -14.87 -17.71
CA ALA A 60 -12.09 -13.91 -18.43
C ALA A 60 -10.93 -13.49 -17.51
N PRO A 61 -9.65 -13.54 -17.97
CA PRO A 61 -8.54 -13.03 -17.19
C PRO A 61 -8.70 -11.54 -16.92
N TRP A 62 -8.42 -11.11 -15.69
CA TRP A 62 -8.39 -9.70 -15.35
C TRP A 62 -7.33 -8.97 -16.20
N SER A 63 -7.59 -7.71 -16.54
CA SER A 63 -7.03 -7.06 -17.73
C SER A 63 -5.50 -7.14 -17.85
N LEU A 64 -5.03 -7.55 -19.04
CA LEU A 64 -3.62 -7.47 -19.48
C LEU A 64 -2.99 -6.08 -19.26
N SER A 65 -3.79 -5.01 -19.22
CA SER A 65 -3.36 -3.62 -19.00
C SER A 65 -2.48 -3.43 -17.76
N LEU A 66 -2.81 -4.07 -16.62
CA LEU A 66 -2.04 -3.95 -15.37
C LEU A 66 -0.69 -4.68 -15.46
N GLN A 67 -0.65 -5.87 -16.07
CA GLN A 67 0.60 -6.60 -16.30
C GLN A 67 1.50 -5.89 -17.32
N VAL A 68 0.91 -5.26 -18.35
CA VAL A 68 1.64 -4.47 -19.35
C VAL A 68 2.16 -3.15 -18.77
N ALA A 69 1.42 -2.50 -17.86
CA ALA A 69 1.88 -1.30 -17.14
C ALA A 69 3.12 -1.60 -16.29
N LEU A 70 3.10 -2.69 -15.51
CA LEU A 70 4.27 -3.14 -14.73
C LEU A 70 5.48 -3.46 -15.62
N LEU A 71 5.28 -4.15 -16.75
CA LEU A 71 6.32 -4.43 -17.74
C LEU A 71 6.88 -3.17 -18.44
N ARG A 72 6.07 -2.11 -18.58
CA ARG A 72 6.52 -0.80 -19.12
C ARG A 72 7.31 0.00 -18.08
N ARG A 73 6.83 0.07 -16.83
CA ARG A 73 7.50 0.75 -15.70
C ARG A 73 8.89 0.12 -15.42
N TRP A 74 9.01 -1.20 -15.50
CA TRP A 74 10.31 -1.89 -15.36
C TRP A 74 11.28 -1.62 -16.52
N ARG A 75 10.78 -1.52 -17.77
CA ARG A 75 11.62 -1.11 -18.93
C ARG A 75 12.16 0.31 -18.81
N TRP A 76 11.42 1.20 -18.16
CA TRP A 76 11.87 2.57 -17.88
C TRP A 76 12.94 2.58 -16.79
N ALA A 77 12.71 1.90 -15.66
CA ALA A 77 13.69 1.74 -14.57
C ALA A 77 15.02 1.11 -15.04
N TRP A 78 14.96 0.13 -15.96
CA TRP A 78 16.15 -0.46 -16.60
C TRP A 78 16.87 0.52 -17.54
N ARG A 79 16.13 1.35 -18.28
CA ARG A 79 16.70 2.38 -19.17
C ARG A 79 17.40 3.49 -18.38
N CYS A 80 16.82 3.96 -17.28
CA CYS A 80 17.46 4.94 -16.38
C CYS A 80 18.75 4.38 -15.76
N ARG A 81 18.77 3.10 -15.39
CA ARG A 81 19.95 2.44 -14.79
C ARG A 81 21.11 2.22 -15.78
N ARG A 82 20.87 2.32 -17.10
CA ARG A 82 21.89 2.15 -18.16
C ARG A 82 22.56 3.45 -18.60
N LEU A 83 22.00 4.62 -18.25
CA LEU A 83 22.52 5.94 -18.65
C LEU A 83 23.34 6.65 -17.56
N GLY A 84 23.50 6.04 -16.38
CA GLY A 84 24.23 6.61 -15.24
C GLY A 84 25.68 6.13 -15.09
N ALA A 85 26.27 5.52 -16.13
CA ALA A 85 27.59 4.88 -16.04
C ALA A 85 28.46 5.19 -17.27
N ASP A 86 28.80 6.46 -17.48
CA ASP A 86 30.03 6.86 -18.19
C ASP A 86 30.37 8.35 -17.93
N ALA A 87 31.23 8.60 -16.94
CA ALA A 87 31.94 9.87 -16.71
C ALA A 87 33.03 9.69 -15.63
N GLY A 88 34.08 8.91 -15.92
CA GLY A 88 35.26 8.80 -15.04
C GLY A 88 36.32 9.86 -15.36
N GLY A 89 37.04 10.36 -14.34
CA GLY A 89 38.22 11.20 -14.60
C GLY A 89 38.83 11.94 -13.42
N GLY A 90 39.89 11.37 -12.82
CA GLY A 90 41.03 12.14 -12.32
C GLY A 90 41.05 12.56 -10.84
N VAL A 91 41.98 11.97 -10.08
CA VAL A 91 42.58 12.55 -8.87
C VAL A 91 44.04 12.89 -9.19
N PRO A 92 44.57 14.04 -8.74
CA PRO A 92 45.78 13.99 -7.93
C PRO A 92 45.75 14.99 -6.75
N GLY A 93 46.12 14.52 -5.56
CA GLY A 93 45.95 15.25 -4.29
C GLY A 93 46.99 16.31 -3.94
N PHE A 94 46.97 16.77 -2.69
CA PHE A 94 48.10 17.42 -2.01
C PHE A 94 48.07 17.21 -0.49
N ARG A 95 49.15 17.63 0.18
CA ARG A 95 49.55 17.26 1.55
C ARG A 95 48.66 17.85 2.66
N GLY A 96 48.61 17.19 3.81
CA GLY A 96 47.76 17.56 4.95
C GLY A 96 48.38 18.52 5.97
N VAL A 97 47.53 18.98 6.91
CA VAL A 97 47.88 19.71 8.15
C VAL A 97 46.99 19.19 9.29
N ARG A 98 47.49 19.24 10.54
CA ARG A 98 46.78 18.80 11.77
C ARG A 98 45.80 19.88 12.33
N PRO A 99 44.93 19.56 13.30
CA PRO A 99 43.63 20.22 13.45
C PRO A 99 43.57 21.43 14.40
N GLY A 100 42.57 22.30 14.23
CA GLY A 100 42.21 23.35 15.20
C GLY A 100 40.90 24.11 14.91
N ALA A 101 40.23 24.53 16.00
CA ALA A 101 39.26 25.64 16.10
C ALA A 101 37.90 25.63 15.33
N TRP A 102 36.87 25.09 15.99
CA TRP A 102 35.59 25.76 16.35
C TRP A 102 35.08 26.99 15.56
N ALA A 103 33.98 26.81 14.80
CA ALA A 103 32.77 27.65 14.70
C ALA A 103 31.85 27.07 13.58
N GLY A 104 30.52 27.15 13.56
CA GLY A 104 29.51 27.55 14.56
C GLY A 104 28.13 27.51 13.87
N TRP A 105 27.18 26.70 14.36
CA TRP A 105 25.82 26.62 13.80
C TRP A 105 24.77 26.93 14.90
N PRO A 106 23.85 27.89 14.69
CA PRO A 106 22.89 28.31 15.72
C PRO A 106 21.60 27.48 15.70
N GLY A 107 20.90 27.42 16.85
CA GLY A 107 19.44 27.23 16.86
C GLY A 107 18.86 25.85 17.19
N ARG A 108 19.26 25.17 18.28
CA ARG A 108 18.36 24.22 18.99
C ARG A 108 18.28 24.51 20.50
N ARG A 109 17.08 24.38 21.06
CA ARG A 109 16.68 24.94 22.37
C ARG A 109 17.40 24.29 23.58
N PRO A 110 17.76 25.06 24.65
CA PRO A 110 18.50 24.51 25.79
C PRO A 110 17.70 23.67 26.81
N GLU A 111 16.39 23.49 26.66
CA GLU A 111 15.52 23.00 27.75
C GLU A 111 15.62 21.49 28.01
N LEU A 112 15.70 20.66 26.97
CA LEU A 112 15.90 19.21 27.11
C LEU A 112 17.17 18.88 27.91
N ARG A 113 18.23 19.69 27.77
CA ARG A 113 19.50 19.52 28.51
C ARG A 113 19.38 19.79 30.02
N LYS A 114 18.35 20.54 30.47
CA LYS A 114 18.11 20.81 31.91
C LYS A 114 17.45 19.59 32.60
N SER A 115 16.53 18.90 31.91
CA SER A 115 15.94 17.64 32.39
C SER A 115 17.01 16.55 32.59
N TRP A 116 17.89 16.37 31.58
CA TRP A 116 18.98 15.40 31.64
C TRP A 116 20.04 15.68 32.72
N LYS A 117 20.26 16.96 33.09
CA LYS A 117 21.11 17.31 34.25
C LYS A 117 20.45 17.00 35.61
N ARG A 118 19.11 16.88 35.69
CA ARG A 118 18.43 16.31 36.87
C ARG A 118 18.54 14.78 36.91
N ARG A 119 18.32 14.07 35.79
CA ARG A 119 18.53 12.59 35.72
C ARG A 119 19.92 12.16 36.20
N ARG A 120 20.97 12.93 35.91
CA ARG A 120 22.36 12.61 36.34
C ARG A 120 22.58 12.71 37.86
N ARG A 121 21.65 13.31 38.63
CA ARG A 121 21.69 13.32 40.10
C ARG A 121 21.08 12.04 40.70
N ILE A 122 20.14 11.41 39.98
CA ILE A 122 19.47 10.15 40.36
C ILE A 122 20.40 8.93 40.15
N ALA A 123 21.31 9.00 39.17
CA ALA A 123 22.34 7.97 38.97
C ALA A 123 23.31 7.78 40.16
N ARG A 124 23.31 8.67 41.15
CA ARG A 124 24.11 8.59 42.39
C ARG A 124 23.48 7.67 43.45
N TRP A 125 22.86 6.57 43.01
CA TRP A 125 22.37 5.47 43.86
C TRP A 125 22.93 4.10 43.45
N ARG A 126 23.90 4.05 42.52
CA ARG A 126 24.77 2.87 42.32
C ARG A 126 26.00 3.03 43.21
N GLY A 127 26.03 2.28 44.31
CA GLY A 127 27.19 2.25 45.19
C GLY A 127 27.05 1.26 46.36
N ARG A 128 27.77 0.14 46.22
CA ARG A 128 28.14 -0.85 47.24
C ARG A 128 27.15 -2.00 47.50
N ASP A 129 27.75 -3.19 47.57
CA ASP A 129 27.13 -4.50 47.49
C ASP A 129 26.79 -5.09 48.86
N SER A 130 25.90 -6.09 48.87
CA SER A 130 26.06 -7.28 49.72
C SER A 130 25.25 -8.44 49.14
N ALA A 131 25.83 -9.64 49.14
CA ALA A 131 25.15 -10.88 48.82
C ALA A 131 24.72 -11.57 50.11
N CYS A 132 23.48 -12.04 50.17
CA CYS A 132 23.06 -13.15 51.03
C CYS A 132 21.78 -13.78 50.48
N GLU A 133 21.61 -15.05 50.84
CA GLU A 133 20.69 -15.98 50.21
C GLU A 133 19.35 -16.13 50.94
N THR A 134 18.52 -16.98 50.34
CA THR A 134 17.49 -17.82 50.95
C THR A 134 16.13 -17.21 51.28
N GLU A 135 15.12 -18.03 50.97
CA GLU A 135 13.70 -17.74 51.02
C GLU A 135 13.19 -17.63 52.45
N HIS A 136 12.17 -16.78 52.66
CA HIS A 136 11.16 -17.04 53.68
C HIS A 136 9.78 -16.69 53.13
N ASN A 137 8.99 -17.73 52.90
CA ASN A 137 7.62 -17.65 52.43
C ASN A 137 6.74 -17.10 53.58
N LYS A 138 6.30 -15.83 53.50
CA LYS A 138 5.48 -15.22 54.54
C LYS A 138 4.00 -15.28 54.17
N SER A 139 3.23 -15.88 55.07
CA SER A 139 1.79 -16.06 55.04
C SER A 139 1.00 -14.77 54.77
N MET A 140 -0.15 -14.90 54.14
CA MET A 140 -1.13 -13.84 53.99
C MET A 140 -1.59 -13.33 55.37
N ASP A 141 -1.31 -12.08 55.68
CA ASP A 141 -1.97 -11.33 56.76
C ASP A 141 -2.85 -10.25 56.13
N MET A 142 -4.16 -10.46 56.16
CA MET A 142 -5.17 -9.56 55.61
C MET A 142 -5.67 -8.62 56.72
N GLY A 143 -4.81 -7.71 57.19
CA GLY A 143 -5.10 -6.89 58.37
C GLY A 143 -4.68 -5.43 58.34
N ASN A 144 -3.55 -5.06 57.70
CA ASN A 144 -3.14 -3.66 57.51
C ASN A 144 -2.04 -3.55 56.44
N GLN A 145 -2.38 -3.14 55.21
CA GLN A 145 -1.35 -2.74 54.25
C GLN A 145 -0.74 -1.41 54.66
N HIS A 146 0.59 -1.31 54.59
CA HIS A 146 1.31 -0.06 54.86
C HIS A 146 0.83 1.06 53.91
N PRO A 147 0.59 2.30 54.39
CA PRO A 147 0.11 3.39 53.52
C PRO A 147 1.01 3.62 52.30
N SER A 148 2.34 3.58 52.48
CA SER A 148 3.32 3.61 51.39
C SER A 148 3.17 2.48 50.37
N ILE A 149 2.82 1.26 50.81
CA ILE A 149 2.61 0.11 49.91
C ILE A 149 1.31 0.28 49.14
N SER A 150 0.22 0.66 49.80
CA SER A 150 -1.05 0.94 49.13
C SER A 150 -0.91 2.08 48.11
N ARG A 151 -0.19 3.17 48.45
CA ARG A 151 0.08 4.26 47.51
C ARG A 151 0.93 3.82 46.32
N LEU A 152 1.95 2.98 46.52
CA LEU A 152 2.73 2.40 45.42
C LEU A 152 1.87 1.48 44.53
N GLN A 153 0.91 0.74 45.09
CA GLN A 153 -0.02 -0.08 44.31
C GLN A 153 -1.01 0.77 43.49
N GLU A 154 -1.50 1.89 44.03
CA GLU A 154 -2.31 2.87 43.28
C GLU A 154 -1.54 3.44 42.08
N ILE A 155 -0.32 3.94 42.33
CA ILE A 155 0.55 4.46 41.26
C ILE A 155 0.84 3.36 40.21
N GLN A 156 1.11 2.12 40.63
CA GLN A 156 1.30 1.01 39.69
C GLN A 156 0.04 0.69 38.86
N LYS A 157 -1.18 0.86 39.40
CA LYS A 157 -2.43 0.73 38.62
C LYS A 157 -2.53 1.86 37.58
N GLU A 158 -2.23 3.10 37.96
CA GLU A 158 -2.20 4.23 37.03
C GLU A 158 -1.16 4.02 35.91
N VAL A 159 0.07 3.62 36.25
CA VAL A 159 1.15 3.32 35.29
C VAL A 159 0.73 2.21 34.32
N LYS A 160 0.14 1.11 34.80
CA LYS A 160 -0.38 0.02 33.96
C LYS A 160 -1.51 0.47 33.02
N SER A 161 -2.35 1.41 33.43
CA SER A 161 -3.41 1.97 32.55
C SER A 161 -2.85 2.79 31.37
N VAL A 162 -1.60 3.25 31.50
CA VAL A 162 -0.88 4.06 30.50
C VAL A 162 0.09 3.22 29.66
N GLU A 163 0.60 2.10 30.19
CA GLU A 163 1.49 1.15 29.51
C GLU A 163 1.00 0.81 28.09
N GLN A 164 -0.27 0.41 27.93
CA GLN A 164 -0.80 0.02 26.62
C GLN A 164 -0.89 1.20 25.62
N GLN A 165 -1.00 2.45 26.11
CA GLN A 165 -0.96 3.66 25.29
C GLN A 165 0.47 4.01 24.85
N VAL A 166 1.48 3.65 25.66
CA VAL A 166 2.91 3.83 25.38
C VAL A 166 3.41 2.82 24.34
N VAL A 167 3.09 1.54 24.55
CA VAL A 167 3.43 0.43 23.63
C VAL A 167 2.77 0.67 22.26
N GLY A 168 1.53 1.15 22.25
CA GLY A 168 0.78 1.51 21.05
C GLY A 168 1.06 2.93 20.50
N PHE A 169 2.01 3.68 21.05
CA PHE A 169 2.27 5.06 20.62
C PHE A 169 2.93 5.10 19.24
N SER A 170 2.21 5.61 18.24
CA SER A 170 2.63 5.70 16.84
C SER A 170 2.99 7.12 16.37
N GLY A 171 3.05 8.09 17.29
CA GLY A 171 3.33 9.49 16.97
C GLY A 171 4.81 9.85 16.90
N LEU A 172 5.09 11.16 16.77
CA LEU A 172 6.42 11.76 16.90
C LEU A 172 6.61 12.41 18.29
N SER A 173 7.85 12.75 18.61
CA SER A 173 8.21 13.40 19.88
C SER A 173 7.63 14.82 20.04
N ASP A 174 7.24 15.45 18.93
CA ASP A 174 6.58 16.76 18.95
C ASP A 174 5.06 16.70 19.17
N ASP A 175 4.44 15.52 19.15
CA ASP A 175 2.99 15.37 19.23
C ASP A 175 2.43 15.76 20.60
N LYS A 176 1.20 16.28 20.59
CA LYS A 176 0.44 16.58 21.82
C LYS A 176 0.27 15.32 22.68
N ASN A 177 0.06 14.15 22.05
CA ASN A 177 -0.12 12.88 22.72
C ASN A 177 1.18 12.36 23.36
N TYR A 178 2.34 12.51 22.69
CA TYR A 178 3.65 12.25 23.31
C TYR A 178 3.83 13.08 24.58
N LYS A 179 3.63 14.39 24.46
CA LYS A 179 3.78 15.36 25.56
C LYS A 179 2.78 15.10 26.70
N LYS A 180 1.60 14.53 26.42
CA LYS A 180 0.63 14.08 27.44
C LYS A 180 1.13 12.84 28.19
N LEU A 181 1.55 11.80 27.47
CA LEU A 181 2.06 10.54 28.05
C LEU A 181 3.34 10.77 28.87
N GLU A 182 4.29 11.54 28.34
CA GLU A 182 5.53 11.92 29.03
C GLU A 182 5.24 12.64 30.35
N ARG A 183 4.29 13.59 30.37
CA ARG A 183 3.88 14.30 31.59
C ARG A 183 3.26 13.37 32.63
N ILE A 184 2.40 12.44 32.21
CA ILE A 184 1.77 11.48 33.13
C ILE A 184 2.83 10.58 33.77
N LEU A 185 3.67 9.92 32.97
CA LEU A 185 4.74 9.06 33.48
C LEU A 185 5.75 9.82 34.35
N THR A 186 6.10 11.05 33.97
CA THR A 186 7.00 11.90 34.77
C THR A 186 6.37 12.30 36.10
N LYS A 187 5.05 12.58 36.14
CA LYS A 187 4.31 12.82 37.38
C LYS A 187 4.33 11.58 38.27
N GLN A 188 4.02 10.40 37.72
CA GLN A 188 4.06 9.14 38.48
C GLN A 188 5.46 8.84 39.04
N LEU A 189 6.52 9.13 38.30
CA LEU A 189 7.90 8.98 38.78
C LEU A 189 8.22 9.92 39.97
N PHE A 190 7.76 11.18 39.94
CA PHE A 190 7.89 12.08 41.09
C PHE A 190 7.06 11.62 42.29
N GLU A 191 5.87 11.05 42.07
CA GLU A 191 5.06 10.51 43.16
C GLU A 191 5.71 9.28 43.80
N ILE A 192 6.28 8.37 43.00
CA ILE A 192 7.06 7.23 43.49
C ILE A 192 8.26 7.70 44.33
N ASP A 193 9.02 8.69 43.85
CA ASP A 193 10.16 9.27 44.58
C ASP A 193 9.73 9.93 45.90
N SER A 194 8.50 10.45 45.99
CA SER A 194 7.95 11.07 47.21
C SER A 194 7.48 10.09 48.28
N VAL A 195 7.34 8.79 47.94
CA VAL A 195 6.92 7.76 48.91
C VAL A 195 8.03 7.52 49.93
N ASP A 196 7.72 7.81 51.20
CA ASP A 196 8.57 7.41 52.32
C ASP A 196 8.54 5.89 52.50
N THR A 197 9.73 5.36 52.76
CA THR A 197 10.01 3.94 52.94
C THR A 197 10.32 3.58 54.39
N GLU A 198 10.53 4.57 55.28
CA GLU A 198 10.80 4.35 56.72
C GLU A 198 11.97 3.36 57.00
N GLY A 199 12.91 3.21 56.04
CA GLY A 199 13.97 2.21 56.10
C GLY A 199 13.55 0.76 55.83
N LYS A 200 12.25 0.49 55.62
CA LYS A 200 11.67 -0.84 55.39
C LYS A 200 12.05 -1.37 54.00
N GLY A 201 12.83 -2.45 53.95
CA GLY A 201 13.46 -2.95 52.72
C GLY A 201 12.47 -3.47 51.66
N ASP A 202 11.33 -3.99 52.08
CA ASP A 202 10.20 -4.38 51.23
C ASP A 202 9.57 -3.16 50.52
N ILE A 203 9.35 -2.07 51.25
CA ILE A 203 8.84 -0.80 50.68
C ILE A 203 9.87 -0.17 49.75
N GLN A 204 11.16 -0.18 50.13
CA GLN A 204 12.24 0.29 49.25
C GLN A 204 12.30 -0.50 47.95
N GLN A 205 12.17 -1.82 48.01
CA GLN A 205 12.16 -2.70 46.84
C GLN A 205 10.91 -2.51 45.98
N ALA A 206 9.73 -2.30 46.59
CA ALA A 206 8.49 -1.96 45.88
C ALA A 206 8.62 -0.61 45.15
N ARG A 207 9.15 0.43 45.82
CA ARG A 207 9.42 1.75 45.23
C ARG A 207 10.40 1.66 44.06
N LYS A 208 11.49 0.91 44.24
CA LYS A 208 12.51 0.67 43.20
C LYS A 208 11.93 -0.01 41.97
N ARG A 209 11.10 -1.05 42.14
CA ARG A 209 10.39 -1.73 41.04
C ARG A 209 9.44 -0.78 40.31
N ALA A 210 8.64 0.00 41.04
CA ALA A 210 7.71 0.98 40.45
C ALA A 210 8.44 2.06 39.62
N ALA A 211 9.55 2.59 40.14
CA ALA A 211 10.38 3.58 39.45
C ALA A 211 11.02 2.99 38.18
N GLN A 212 11.58 1.77 38.27
CA GLN A 212 12.18 1.07 37.13
C GLN A 212 11.17 0.82 36.01
N GLU A 213 9.94 0.43 36.35
CA GLU A 213 8.88 0.22 35.37
C GLU A 213 8.45 1.53 34.71
N THR A 214 8.25 2.60 35.49
CA THR A 214 7.91 3.93 34.96
C THR A 214 9.03 4.49 34.06
N GLU A 215 10.30 4.26 34.41
CA GLU A 215 11.44 4.58 33.55
C GLU A 215 11.51 3.72 32.28
N ARG A 216 11.09 2.45 32.33
CA ARG A 216 11.03 1.55 31.16
C ARG A 216 10.06 2.13 30.13
N LEU A 217 8.85 2.47 30.56
CA LEU A 217 7.83 3.07 29.69
C LEU A 217 8.25 4.44 29.14
N LEU A 218 8.91 5.29 29.93
CA LEU A 218 9.46 6.56 29.42
C LEU A 218 10.51 6.34 28.30
N LYS A 219 11.38 5.33 28.44
CA LYS A 219 12.36 4.97 27.40
C LYS A 219 11.69 4.38 26.16
N GLU A 220 10.66 3.55 26.35
CA GLU A 220 9.90 2.95 25.24
C GLU A 220 9.13 4.02 24.45
N LEU A 221 8.51 4.99 25.12
CA LEU A 221 7.87 6.14 24.48
C LEU A 221 8.86 6.95 23.64
N GLU A 222 10.05 7.24 24.19
CA GLU A 222 11.15 7.94 23.50
C GLU A 222 11.68 7.14 22.30
N GLN A 223 11.78 5.81 22.42
CA GLN A 223 12.21 4.93 21.32
C GLN A 223 11.16 4.78 20.22
N ASN A 224 9.87 4.72 20.56
CA ASN A 224 8.78 4.67 19.59
C ASN A 224 8.71 5.98 18.78
N ALA A 225 8.81 7.12 19.46
CA ALA A 225 8.72 8.45 18.85
C ALA A 225 9.89 8.80 17.91
N ASN A 226 11.09 8.29 18.20
CA ASN A 226 12.33 8.62 17.47
C ASN A 226 12.90 7.43 16.68
N HIS A 227 12.08 6.41 16.38
CA HIS A 227 12.54 5.22 15.66
C HIS A 227 12.93 5.55 14.20
N PRO A 228 14.03 5.00 13.64
CA PRO A 228 14.41 5.25 12.25
C PRO A 228 13.27 5.00 11.25
N HIS A 229 12.62 3.83 11.31
CA HIS A 229 11.46 3.53 10.46
C HIS A 229 10.22 4.39 10.75
N ARG A 230 10.07 5.00 11.94
CA ARG A 230 8.99 5.96 12.21
C ARG A 230 9.24 7.29 11.51
N ILE A 231 10.51 7.72 11.46
CA ILE A 231 10.96 8.88 10.71
C ILE A 231 10.86 8.61 9.21
N GLU A 232 11.21 7.41 8.74
CA GLU A 232 11.02 6.98 7.34
C GLU A 232 9.55 7.05 6.90
N ILE A 233 8.61 6.51 7.70
CA ILE A 233 7.16 6.66 7.48
C ILE A 233 6.75 8.14 7.43
N GLN A 234 7.35 8.99 8.27
CA GLN A 234 7.07 10.43 8.27
C GLN A 234 7.53 11.08 6.96
N ASN A 235 8.77 10.83 6.54
CA ASN A 235 9.34 11.43 5.34
C ASN A 235 8.54 11.04 4.09
N ILE A 236 8.14 9.77 3.97
CA ILE A 236 7.29 9.29 2.87
C ILE A 236 5.91 9.97 2.90
N PHE A 237 5.35 10.25 4.08
CA PHE A 237 4.11 11.01 4.19
C PHE A 237 4.29 12.49 3.82
N GLU A 238 5.41 13.11 4.18
CA GLU A 238 5.72 14.50 3.82
C GLU A 238 5.96 14.68 2.31
N GLU A 239 6.58 13.69 1.65
CA GLU A 239 6.65 13.62 0.18
C GLU A 239 5.24 13.55 -0.44
N ALA A 240 4.34 12.73 0.13
CA ALA A 240 2.96 12.65 -0.31
C ALA A 240 2.19 13.96 -0.10
N GLN A 241 2.43 14.65 1.02
CA GLN A 241 1.90 15.97 1.29
C GLN A 241 2.40 16.99 0.25
N SER A 242 3.68 16.95 -0.14
CA SER A 242 4.23 17.85 -1.17
C SER A 242 3.60 17.61 -2.55
N LEU A 243 3.56 16.34 -2.98
CA LEU A 243 2.95 15.95 -4.25
C LEU A 243 1.48 16.39 -4.33
N VAL A 244 0.74 16.23 -3.24
CA VAL A 244 -0.65 16.70 -3.14
C VAL A 244 -0.73 18.22 -3.18
N ARG A 245 0.08 18.97 -2.42
CA ARG A 245 0.10 20.45 -2.46
C ARG A 245 0.30 20.99 -3.88
N GLU A 246 1.19 20.39 -4.67
CA GLU A 246 1.48 20.79 -6.04
C GLU A 246 0.32 20.45 -7.00
N LYS A 247 -0.22 19.23 -6.91
CA LYS A 247 -1.18 18.70 -7.90
C LYS A 247 -2.66 19.00 -7.59
N ILE A 248 -2.98 19.54 -6.41
CA ILE A 248 -4.37 19.80 -5.98
C ILE A 248 -4.97 21.12 -6.48
N VAL A 249 -4.14 22.06 -6.95
CA VAL A 249 -4.57 23.39 -7.43
C VAL A 249 -5.74 23.35 -8.44
N PRO A 250 -5.81 22.42 -9.42
CA PRO A 250 -6.90 22.39 -10.39
C PRO A 250 -8.29 22.13 -9.81
N PHE A 251 -8.39 21.42 -8.66
CA PHE A 251 -9.67 21.12 -8.02
C PHE A 251 -10.38 22.39 -7.53
N TYR A 252 -9.64 23.39 -7.02
CA TYR A 252 -10.22 24.68 -6.59
C TYR A 252 -10.84 25.47 -7.75
N ASN A 253 -10.34 25.26 -8.97
CA ASN A 253 -10.87 25.86 -10.19
C ASN A 253 -12.06 25.07 -10.79
N GLY A 254 -12.55 24.04 -10.09
CA GLY A 254 -13.65 23.16 -10.55
C GLY A 254 -13.26 22.16 -11.65
N GLY A 255 -11.99 22.13 -12.07
CA GLY A 255 -11.49 21.28 -13.15
C GLY A 255 -11.20 19.84 -12.71
N ASN A 256 -11.52 18.88 -13.57
CA ASN A 256 -11.33 17.44 -13.34
C ASN A 256 -10.04 16.90 -14.00
N CYS A 257 -8.89 17.56 -13.81
CA CYS A 257 -7.61 17.10 -14.37
C CYS A 257 -6.68 16.54 -13.29
N VAL A 258 -6.99 15.31 -12.86
CA VAL A 258 -5.93 14.42 -12.35
C VAL A 258 -4.99 14.11 -13.52
N THR A 259 -3.70 14.35 -13.35
CA THR A 259 -2.67 13.93 -14.31
C THR A 259 -2.22 12.49 -14.01
N ASP A 260 -1.95 11.66 -15.02
CA ASP A 260 -1.40 10.30 -14.85
C ASP A 260 -0.16 10.29 -13.93
N GLU A 261 0.71 11.30 -14.03
CA GLU A 261 1.88 11.51 -13.15
C GLU A 261 1.53 11.55 -11.64
N PHE A 262 0.35 12.06 -11.29
CA PHE A 262 -0.12 12.18 -9.90
C PHE A 262 -0.62 10.83 -9.39
N GLU A 263 -1.32 10.06 -10.22
CA GLU A 263 -1.69 8.67 -9.89
C GLU A 263 -0.43 7.80 -9.74
N GLU A 264 0.51 7.86 -10.70
CA GLU A 264 1.77 7.11 -10.64
C GLU A 264 2.61 7.46 -9.40
N GLY A 265 2.68 8.75 -9.04
CA GLY A 265 3.38 9.24 -7.85
C GLY A 265 2.75 8.73 -6.55
N ILE A 266 1.42 8.79 -6.41
CA ILE A 266 0.70 8.25 -5.25
C ILE A 266 0.88 6.73 -5.15
N GLN A 267 0.81 6.00 -6.27
CA GLN A 267 1.08 4.56 -6.30
C GLN A 267 2.51 4.21 -5.89
N ASP A 268 3.51 5.02 -6.27
CA ASP A 268 4.91 4.84 -5.86
C ASP A 268 5.10 5.02 -4.34
N ILE A 269 4.49 6.08 -3.79
CA ILE A 269 4.49 6.38 -2.36
C ILE A 269 3.87 5.22 -1.57
N ILE A 270 2.72 4.70 -2.01
CA ILE A 270 2.06 3.55 -1.37
C ILE A 270 2.99 2.33 -1.38
N LEU A 271 3.60 2.02 -2.52
CA LEU A 271 4.54 0.91 -2.65
C LEU A 271 5.72 1.05 -1.68
N ARG A 272 6.39 2.21 -1.65
CA ARG A 272 7.51 2.48 -0.73
C ARG A 272 7.08 2.38 0.73
N LEU A 273 5.90 2.93 1.07
CA LEU A 273 5.36 2.88 2.43
C LEU A 273 5.03 1.44 2.87
N THR A 274 4.56 0.58 1.98
CA THR A 274 4.37 -0.85 2.30
C THR A 274 5.68 -1.60 2.56
N HIS A 275 6.80 -1.17 1.97
CA HIS A 275 8.11 -1.79 2.18
C HIS A 275 8.83 -1.33 3.47
N VAL A 276 8.34 -0.29 4.17
CA VAL A 276 8.96 0.14 5.44
C VAL A 276 8.80 -0.95 6.50
N LYS A 277 9.93 -1.39 7.06
CA LYS A 277 10.01 -2.47 8.05
C LYS A 277 9.44 -2.06 9.41
N THR A 278 8.71 -2.96 10.04
CA THR A 278 8.08 -2.75 11.36
C THR A 278 8.65 -3.62 12.47
N GLY A 279 9.29 -4.75 12.15
CA GLY A 279 10.02 -5.61 13.11
C GLY A 279 9.21 -5.92 14.37
N GLY A 280 7.99 -6.43 14.19
CA GLY A 280 7.02 -6.73 15.25
C GLY A 280 6.44 -5.56 16.03
N LYS A 281 6.98 -4.34 15.94
CA LYS A 281 6.56 -3.22 16.79
C LYS A 281 5.16 -2.73 16.44
N ILE A 282 4.27 -2.74 17.44
CA ILE A 282 2.87 -2.29 17.33
C ILE A 282 2.83 -0.79 16.94
N SER A 283 3.67 0.02 17.56
CA SER A 283 3.86 1.45 17.25
C SER A 283 4.13 1.72 15.75
N LEU A 284 5.04 0.96 15.14
CA LEU A 284 5.40 1.10 13.73
C LEU A 284 4.32 0.56 12.80
N ARG A 285 3.70 -0.58 13.13
CA ARG A 285 2.56 -1.12 12.38
C ARG A 285 1.40 -0.11 12.34
N LYS A 286 1.02 0.46 13.51
CA LYS A 286 -0.01 1.50 13.61
C LYS A 286 0.37 2.77 12.83
N ALA A 287 1.62 3.23 12.90
CA ALA A 287 2.09 4.40 12.14
C ALA A 287 1.98 4.16 10.63
N ARG A 288 2.52 3.04 10.12
CA ARG A 288 2.48 2.68 8.69
C ARG A 288 1.04 2.53 8.19
N TYR A 289 0.20 1.87 8.98
CA TYR A 289 -1.23 1.70 8.67
C TYR A 289 -1.96 3.04 8.55
N HIS A 290 -1.86 3.91 9.56
CA HIS A 290 -2.56 5.19 9.59
C HIS A 290 -2.19 6.06 8.38
N THR A 291 -0.90 6.09 8.03
CA THR A 291 -0.39 6.78 6.84
C THR A 291 -0.91 6.15 5.55
N LEU A 292 -0.90 4.81 5.42
CA LEU A 292 -1.46 4.11 4.26
C LEU A 292 -2.95 4.37 4.07
N THR A 293 -3.75 4.37 5.15
CA THR A 293 -5.20 4.63 5.08
C THR A 293 -5.49 6.01 4.48
N LYS A 294 -4.79 7.05 4.92
CA LYS A 294 -4.93 8.42 4.39
C LYS A 294 -4.54 8.49 2.90
N ILE A 295 -3.40 7.93 2.50
CA ILE A 295 -2.91 8.00 1.12
C ILE A 295 -3.77 7.14 0.18
N CYS A 296 -4.23 5.96 0.59
CA CYS A 296 -5.10 5.12 -0.22
C CYS A 296 -6.51 5.69 -0.36
N ALA A 297 -7.04 6.40 0.65
CA ALA A 297 -8.28 7.18 0.49
C ALA A 297 -8.11 8.27 -0.59
N VAL A 298 -6.98 8.97 -0.60
CA VAL A 298 -6.64 9.94 -1.66
C VAL A 298 -6.54 9.25 -3.04
N GLN A 299 -5.90 8.08 -3.13
CA GLN A 299 -5.88 7.28 -4.36
C GLN A 299 -7.29 6.90 -4.84
N GLU A 300 -8.17 6.42 -3.95
CA GLU A 300 -9.54 6.05 -4.33
C GLU A 300 -10.37 7.25 -4.81
N ILE A 301 -10.20 8.43 -4.20
CA ILE A 301 -10.85 9.68 -4.66
C ILE A 301 -10.33 10.06 -6.05
N ILE A 302 -9.01 9.97 -6.27
CA ILE A 302 -8.35 10.23 -7.57
C ILE A 302 -8.87 9.28 -8.66
N GLU A 303 -8.88 7.98 -8.38
CA GLU A 303 -9.34 6.96 -9.33
C GLU A 303 -10.83 7.13 -9.69
N ASP A 304 -11.68 7.51 -8.73
CA ASP A 304 -13.09 7.80 -9.00
C ASP A 304 -13.25 9.02 -9.93
N CYS A 305 -12.40 10.05 -9.82
CA CYS A 305 -12.40 11.21 -10.72
C CYS A 305 -12.04 10.83 -12.18
N MET A 306 -11.18 9.84 -12.37
CA MET A 306 -10.75 9.35 -13.70
C MET A 306 -11.73 8.33 -14.29
N LYS A 307 -12.31 7.45 -13.46
CA LYS A 307 -13.16 6.34 -13.90
C LYS A 307 -14.64 6.69 -14.03
N LYS A 308 -15.10 7.76 -13.36
CA LYS A 308 -16.51 8.18 -13.30
C LYS A 308 -16.63 9.68 -13.53
N GLN A 309 -16.40 10.12 -14.76
CA GLN A 309 -17.28 11.19 -15.24
C GLN A 309 -18.70 10.60 -15.31
N PRO A 310 -19.70 11.25 -14.68
CA PRO A 310 -21.10 10.83 -14.81
C PRO A 310 -21.54 10.86 -16.28
N SER A 311 -22.64 10.18 -16.59
CA SER A 311 -23.03 9.76 -17.95
C SER A 311 -23.35 10.91 -18.94
N LEU A 312 -22.30 11.64 -19.31
CA LEU A 312 -22.23 13.01 -19.85
C LEU A 312 -22.87 14.07 -18.94
N PRO A 313 -22.28 15.28 -18.81
CA PRO A 313 -23.04 16.45 -18.39
C PRO A 313 -24.12 16.72 -19.43
N LEU A 314 -25.38 16.70 -19.01
CA LEU A 314 -26.50 17.06 -19.87
C LEU A 314 -26.38 18.54 -20.25
N SER A 315 -26.80 18.91 -21.47
CA SER A 315 -26.84 20.33 -21.87
C SER A 315 -27.73 21.12 -20.92
N GLU A 316 -27.31 22.32 -20.54
CA GLU A 316 -28.08 23.21 -19.66
C GLU A 316 -29.45 23.54 -20.27
N ASP A 317 -29.54 23.58 -21.60
CA ASP A 317 -30.78 23.78 -22.36
C ASP A 317 -31.83 22.67 -22.18
N ALA A 318 -31.44 21.50 -21.63
CA ALA A 318 -32.33 20.34 -21.54
C ALA A 318 -33.43 20.50 -20.47
N HIS A 319 -33.12 21.16 -19.34
CA HIS A 319 -34.04 21.41 -18.22
C HIS A 319 -33.41 22.39 -17.21
N PRO A 320 -34.18 23.29 -16.56
CA PRO A 320 -33.63 24.20 -15.53
C PRO A 320 -32.91 23.48 -14.38
N SER A 321 -33.39 22.29 -13.98
CA SER A 321 -32.72 21.48 -12.95
C SER A 321 -31.32 20.98 -13.36
N VAL A 322 -31.02 20.86 -14.66
CA VAL A 322 -29.69 20.42 -15.14
C VAL A 322 -28.62 21.45 -14.81
N ALA A 323 -28.87 22.74 -15.02
CA ALA A 323 -27.93 23.81 -14.67
C ALA A 323 -27.58 23.78 -13.16
N LYS A 324 -28.57 23.50 -12.29
CA LYS A 324 -28.33 23.35 -10.84
C LYS A 324 -27.56 22.06 -10.49
N ILE A 325 -27.80 20.95 -11.19
CA ILE A 325 -27.00 19.71 -11.00
C ILE A 325 -25.54 19.92 -11.47
N ASN A 326 -25.34 20.59 -12.61
CA ASN A 326 -24.01 20.96 -13.13
C ASN A 326 -23.26 21.87 -12.15
N PHE A 327 -23.96 22.86 -11.57
CA PHE A 327 -23.41 23.71 -10.51
C PHE A 327 -22.99 22.88 -9.29
N VAL A 328 -23.89 22.03 -8.77
CA VAL A 328 -23.56 21.18 -7.60
C VAL A 328 -22.36 20.28 -7.90
N MET A 329 -22.27 19.68 -9.10
CA MET A 329 -21.11 18.89 -9.51
C MET A 329 -19.79 19.67 -9.47
N CYS A 330 -19.79 20.95 -9.85
CA CYS A 330 -18.62 21.83 -9.72
C CYS A 330 -18.24 22.05 -8.24
N GLU A 331 -19.21 22.27 -7.37
CA GLU A 331 -18.96 22.38 -5.91
C GLU A 331 -18.47 21.05 -5.32
N VAL A 332 -18.95 19.90 -5.79
CA VAL A 332 -18.45 18.58 -5.39
C VAL A 332 -17.01 18.35 -5.87
N ASN A 333 -16.63 18.83 -7.06
CA ASN A 333 -15.22 18.83 -7.52
C ASN A 333 -14.32 19.66 -6.59
N LYS A 334 -14.76 20.85 -6.17
CA LYS A 334 -14.03 21.68 -5.19
C LYS A 334 -13.92 20.97 -3.84
N ALA A 335 -15.03 20.38 -3.37
CA ALA A 335 -15.09 19.64 -2.11
C ALA A 335 -14.16 18.41 -2.09
N ARG A 336 -13.92 17.75 -3.24
CA ARG A 336 -12.86 16.72 -3.35
C ARG A 336 -11.47 17.29 -3.09
N GLY A 337 -11.16 18.45 -3.66
CA GLY A 337 -9.90 19.15 -3.39
C GLY A 337 -9.73 19.47 -1.91
N VAL A 338 -10.77 19.99 -1.26
CA VAL A 338 -10.75 20.20 0.20
C VAL A 338 -10.54 18.88 0.95
N LEU A 339 -11.30 17.83 0.63
CA LEU A 339 -11.20 16.52 1.29
C LEU A 339 -9.80 15.91 1.19
N ILE A 340 -9.19 15.93 0.00
CA ILE A 340 -7.81 15.47 -0.21
C ILE A 340 -6.84 16.33 0.63
N ALA A 341 -7.05 17.65 0.71
CA ALA A 341 -6.22 18.54 1.52
C ALA A 341 -6.35 18.27 3.03
N LEU A 342 -7.55 17.95 3.51
CA LEU A 342 -7.85 17.58 4.90
C LEU A 342 -7.23 16.21 5.27
N LEU A 343 -7.47 15.18 4.46
CA LEU A 343 -6.90 13.84 4.67
C LEU A 343 -5.38 13.87 4.81
N MET A 344 -4.73 14.70 3.99
CA MET A 344 -3.28 14.90 4.00
C MET A 344 -2.80 15.95 5.01
N GLY A 345 -3.68 16.69 5.68
CA GLY A 345 -3.32 17.72 6.66
C GLY A 345 -2.50 18.89 6.07
N VAL A 346 -2.70 19.20 4.78
CA VAL A 346 -1.90 20.22 4.08
C VAL A 346 -2.50 21.63 4.15
N ASN A 347 -3.82 21.73 4.36
CA ASN A 347 -4.57 22.98 4.54
C ASN A 347 -5.33 22.97 5.87
N ASN A 348 -5.33 24.12 6.57
CA ASN A 348 -5.97 24.30 7.89
C ASN A 348 -7.18 25.26 7.86
N SER A 349 -7.63 25.68 6.68
CA SER A 349 -8.73 26.65 6.50
C SER A 349 -10.11 26.07 6.75
N GLU A 350 -10.28 24.77 6.55
CA GLU A 350 -11.55 24.05 6.65
C GLU A 350 -11.43 22.90 7.66
N THR A 351 -12.56 22.29 8.01
CA THR A 351 -12.62 21.17 8.97
C THR A 351 -13.55 20.08 8.43
N CYS A 352 -13.34 18.84 8.89
CA CYS A 352 -14.18 17.71 8.50
C CYS A 352 -15.67 17.95 8.82
N ARG A 353 -15.99 18.63 9.94
CA ARG A 353 -17.36 19.08 10.25
C ARG A 353 -17.89 20.07 9.21
N HIS A 354 -17.11 21.09 8.83
CA HIS A 354 -17.54 22.07 7.84
C HIS A 354 -17.82 21.41 6.48
N LEU A 355 -16.88 20.58 6.00
CA LEU A 355 -17.05 19.91 4.71
C LEU A 355 -18.23 18.92 4.72
N SER A 356 -18.47 18.22 5.83
CA SER A 356 -19.64 17.36 6.01
C SER A 356 -20.95 18.16 5.93
N CYS A 357 -21.01 19.34 6.56
CA CYS A 357 -22.17 20.24 6.44
C CYS A 357 -22.38 20.75 5.00
N VAL A 358 -21.31 21.15 4.30
CA VAL A 358 -21.38 21.59 2.90
C VAL A 358 -21.90 20.47 2.00
N LEU A 359 -21.31 19.28 2.07
CA LEU A 359 -21.72 18.11 1.29
C LEU A 359 -23.18 17.71 1.58
N SER A 360 -23.60 17.75 2.84
CA SER A 360 -25.00 17.48 3.24
C SER A 360 -25.97 18.53 2.69
N GLY A 361 -25.56 19.81 2.68
CA GLY A 361 -26.33 20.89 2.06
C GLY A 361 -26.49 20.70 0.54
N LEU A 362 -25.43 20.26 -0.15
CA LEU A 362 -25.49 19.94 -1.58
C LEU A 362 -26.44 18.77 -1.89
N ILE A 363 -26.59 17.78 -1.00
CA ILE A 363 -27.61 16.72 -1.14
C ILE A 363 -29.02 17.34 -1.03
N ALA A 364 -29.26 18.18 -0.01
CA ALA A 364 -30.57 18.82 0.17
C ALA A 364 -30.96 19.71 -1.03
N ASP A 365 -30.00 20.46 -1.58
CA ASP A 365 -30.15 21.26 -2.80
C ASP A 365 -30.54 20.41 -4.02
N LEU A 366 -30.01 19.18 -4.13
CA LEU A 366 -30.38 18.24 -5.21
C LEU A 366 -31.75 17.60 -4.96
N ASP A 367 -32.06 17.20 -3.73
CA ASP A 367 -33.34 16.55 -3.40
C ASP A 367 -34.53 17.51 -3.54
N ALA A 368 -34.33 18.82 -3.35
CA ALA A 368 -35.30 19.87 -3.61
C ALA A 368 -35.61 20.10 -5.10
N LEU A 369 -34.84 19.51 -6.04
CA LEU A 369 -35.09 19.66 -7.48
C LEU A 369 -36.28 18.82 -7.93
N ASP A 370 -37.27 19.47 -8.55
CA ASP A 370 -38.23 18.76 -9.39
C ASP A 370 -37.52 18.21 -10.64
N VAL A 371 -37.64 16.90 -10.79
CA VAL A 371 -37.09 16.07 -11.87
C VAL A 371 -38.11 15.01 -12.29
N CYS A 372 -39.40 15.22 -11.98
CA CYS A 372 -40.46 14.30 -12.34
C CYS A 372 -40.60 14.14 -13.86
N GLY A 373 -41.06 12.96 -14.29
CA GLY A 373 -41.23 12.62 -15.71
C GLY A 373 -39.94 12.30 -16.50
N ARG A 374 -38.78 12.87 -16.17
CA ARG A 374 -37.52 12.64 -16.91
C ARG A 374 -36.60 11.64 -16.20
N THR A 375 -36.42 10.46 -16.79
CA THR A 375 -35.57 9.38 -16.23
C THR A 375 -34.09 9.72 -16.24
N GLU A 376 -33.60 10.30 -17.34
CA GLU A 376 -32.18 10.69 -17.51
C GLU A 376 -31.73 11.67 -16.42
N ILE A 377 -32.48 12.75 -16.19
CA ILE A 377 -32.16 13.76 -15.16
C ILE A 377 -32.24 13.16 -13.75
N ARG A 378 -33.18 12.25 -13.48
CA ARG A 378 -33.26 11.53 -12.19
C ARG A 378 -32.06 10.61 -11.96
N ASN A 379 -31.55 9.97 -13.01
CA ASN A 379 -30.34 9.16 -12.92
C ASN A 379 -29.10 10.06 -12.73
N TYR A 380 -28.97 11.13 -13.50
CA TYR A 380 -27.89 12.11 -13.37
C TYR A 380 -27.82 12.71 -11.96
N ARG A 381 -28.95 13.16 -11.40
CA ARG A 381 -29.05 13.61 -10.01
C ARG A 381 -28.60 12.53 -9.02
N ARG A 382 -29.03 11.28 -9.23
CA ARG A 382 -28.66 10.15 -8.37
C ARG A 382 -27.17 9.85 -8.41
N GLU A 383 -26.54 9.87 -9.59
CA GLU A 383 -25.10 9.70 -9.76
C GLU A 383 -24.33 10.75 -8.93
N VAL A 384 -24.77 12.02 -8.93
CA VAL A 384 -24.16 13.09 -8.10
C VAL A 384 -24.41 12.89 -6.61
N VAL A 385 -25.62 12.47 -6.19
CA VAL A 385 -25.89 12.16 -4.77
C VAL A 385 -25.08 10.96 -4.28
N GLU A 386 -24.96 9.89 -5.08
CA GLU A 386 -24.11 8.73 -4.77
C GLU A 386 -22.63 9.11 -4.66
N ASP A 387 -22.19 10.08 -5.46
CA ASP A 387 -20.85 10.63 -5.45
C ASP A 387 -20.56 11.48 -4.20
N ILE A 388 -21.47 12.38 -3.81
CA ILE A 388 -21.38 13.11 -2.53
C ILE A 388 -21.32 12.12 -1.35
N ASN A 389 -22.16 11.09 -1.36
CA ASN A 389 -22.17 10.04 -0.34
C ASN A 389 -20.88 9.21 -0.29
N LYS A 390 -20.09 9.15 -1.36
CA LYS A 390 -18.73 8.58 -1.30
C LYS A 390 -17.76 9.52 -0.58
N LEU A 391 -17.86 10.83 -0.82
CA LEU A 391 -16.98 11.83 -0.17
C LEU A 391 -17.22 11.90 1.33
N LEU A 392 -18.48 11.87 1.76
CA LEU A 392 -18.85 11.84 3.18
C LEU A 392 -18.18 10.66 3.92
N LYS A 393 -18.16 9.45 3.32
CA LYS A 393 -17.52 8.26 3.92
C LYS A 393 -16.01 8.37 4.17
N TYR A 394 -15.31 9.31 3.54
CA TYR A 394 -13.88 9.54 3.80
C TYR A 394 -13.66 10.56 4.93
N LEU A 395 -14.66 11.35 5.32
CA LEU A 395 -14.56 12.30 6.43
C LEU A 395 -14.56 11.60 7.80
N ASP A 396 -15.17 10.42 7.89
CA ASP A 396 -15.24 9.62 9.13
C ASP A 396 -13.89 8.95 9.49
N LEU A 397 -12.93 8.92 8.56
CA LEU A 397 -11.62 8.27 8.73
C LEU A 397 -10.75 8.86 9.85
N GLU A 398 -11.03 10.10 10.30
CA GLU A 398 -10.25 10.73 11.38
C GLU A 398 -10.76 10.38 12.79
N GLU A 399 -12.05 10.11 12.99
CA GLU A 399 -12.57 9.73 14.33
C GLU A 399 -12.28 8.24 14.65
N GLU A 400 -12.19 7.37 13.65
CA GLU A 400 -11.78 5.96 13.84
C GLU A 400 -10.29 5.84 14.25
N ALA A 401 -9.43 6.74 13.77
CA ALA A 401 -7.96 6.74 13.92
C ALA A 401 -7.43 6.60 15.36
N ASP A 402 -8.12 7.21 16.32
CA ASP A 402 -7.70 7.22 17.72
C ASP A 402 -8.12 5.95 18.48
N THR A 403 -9.07 5.16 17.96
CA THR A 403 -9.57 3.96 18.63
C THR A 403 -8.66 2.75 18.40
N THR A 404 -7.76 2.45 19.35
CA THR A 404 -6.73 1.40 19.23
C THR A 404 -7.23 0.02 18.78
N LYS A 405 -8.52 -0.30 18.97
CA LYS A 405 -9.13 -1.57 18.57
C LYS A 405 -9.37 -1.72 17.06
N ALA A 406 -9.59 -0.65 16.31
CA ALA A 406 -9.77 -0.72 14.85
C ALA A 406 -8.46 -1.09 14.11
N PHE A 407 -7.32 -0.99 14.79
CA PHE A 407 -5.98 -1.19 14.23
C PHE A 407 -5.34 -2.53 14.62
N ASP A 408 -5.99 -3.33 15.47
CA ASP A 408 -5.48 -4.67 15.79
C ASP A 408 -5.85 -5.62 14.65
N LEU A 409 -5.05 -5.59 13.58
CA LEU A 409 -5.23 -6.42 12.39
C LEU A 409 -5.30 -7.92 12.73
N ARG A 410 -4.73 -8.36 13.86
CA ARG A 410 -4.82 -9.74 14.36
C ARG A 410 -6.24 -10.14 14.78
N GLN A 411 -7.12 -9.18 15.06
CA GLN A 411 -8.54 -9.42 15.36
C GLN A 411 -9.46 -9.17 14.16
N ASN A 412 -8.94 -8.64 13.05
CA ASN A 412 -9.73 -8.41 11.84
C ASN A 412 -10.09 -9.75 11.16
N HIS A 413 -11.38 -9.94 10.87
CA HIS A 413 -11.90 -11.19 10.33
C HIS A 413 -11.32 -11.56 8.96
N SER A 414 -11.01 -10.58 8.11
CA SER A 414 -10.36 -10.80 6.81
C SER A 414 -8.91 -11.25 6.97
N ILE A 415 -8.15 -10.66 7.90
CA ILE A 415 -6.77 -11.08 8.20
C ILE A 415 -6.76 -12.50 8.78
N LEU A 416 -7.65 -12.81 9.73
CA LEU A 416 -7.79 -14.17 10.28
C LEU A 416 -8.14 -15.22 9.22
N LYS A 417 -8.96 -14.88 8.20
CA LYS A 417 -9.19 -15.74 7.03
C LYS A 417 -7.91 -15.96 6.22
N ILE A 418 -7.15 -14.90 5.94
CA ILE A 418 -5.89 -14.97 5.19
C ILE A 418 -4.86 -15.82 5.95
N GLU A 419 -4.71 -15.63 7.27
CA GLU A 419 -3.81 -16.43 8.11
C GLU A 419 -4.20 -17.91 8.15
N LYS A 420 -5.50 -18.23 8.17
CA LYS A 420 -6.00 -19.60 8.06
C LYS A 420 -5.62 -20.24 6.71
N VAL A 421 -5.80 -19.50 5.60
CA VAL A 421 -5.38 -19.97 4.26
C VAL A 421 -3.87 -20.19 4.20
N LEU A 422 -3.07 -19.24 4.69
CA LEU A 422 -1.62 -19.36 4.74
C LEU A 422 -1.15 -20.54 5.61
N THR A 423 -1.87 -20.83 6.70
CA THR A 423 -1.58 -22.00 7.55
C THR A 423 -1.81 -23.31 6.79
N ARG A 424 -2.96 -23.47 6.13
CA ARG A 424 -3.22 -24.67 5.32
C ARG A 424 -2.27 -24.80 4.13
N MET A 425 -1.90 -23.69 3.49
CA MET A 425 -0.88 -23.68 2.43
C MET A 425 0.49 -24.16 2.94
N ARG A 426 0.90 -23.74 4.15
CA ARG A 426 2.15 -24.23 4.77
C ARG A 426 2.11 -25.73 5.07
N GLU A 427 0.97 -26.27 5.49
CA GLU A 427 0.79 -27.72 5.67
C GLU A 427 1.01 -28.46 4.34
N ILE A 428 0.27 -28.09 3.29
CA ILE A 428 0.41 -28.67 1.94
C ILE A 428 1.84 -28.54 1.42
N LYS A 429 2.51 -27.40 1.65
CA LYS A 429 3.92 -27.19 1.29
C LYS A 429 4.84 -28.19 1.99
N ASN A 430 4.64 -28.41 3.28
CA ASN A 430 5.47 -29.31 4.07
C ASN A 430 5.22 -30.77 3.68
N GLU A 431 3.96 -31.16 3.46
CA GLU A 431 3.56 -32.46 2.92
C GLU A 431 4.27 -32.73 1.57
N LEU A 432 4.23 -31.78 0.63
CA LEU A 432 4.87 -31.89 -0.69
C LEU A 432 6.41 -31.96 -0.64
N LEU A 433 7.05 -31.23 0.27
CA LEU A 433 8.52 -31.21 0.40
C LEU A 433 9.09 -32.42 1.17
N GLN A 434 8.25 -33.11 1.96
CA GLN A 434 8.66 -34.29 2.75
C GLN A 434 8.18 -35.63 2.17
N ALA A 435 7.33 -35.61 1.14
CA ALA A 435 6.77 -36.82 0.54
C ALA A 435 7.83 -37.72 -0.12
N GLN A 436 7.73 -39.03 0.13
CA GLN A 436 8.55 -40.04 -0.55
C GLN A 436 8.08 -40.31 -1.99
N ASN A 437 6.77 -40.19 -2.26
CA ASN A 437 6.15 -40.31 -3.58
C ASN A 437 5.46 -39.00 -4.01
N PRO A 438 6.21 -37.93 -4.33
CA PRO A 438 5.59 -36.64 -4.65
C PRO A 438 4.64 -36.61 -5.88
N PRO A 439 4.78 -37.42 -6.96
CA PRO A 439 3.91 -37.32 -8.13
C PRO A 439 2.42 -37.61 -7.86
N GLU A 440 2.12 -38.50 -6.91
CA GLU A 440 0.74 -38.89 -6.57
C GLU A 440 0.00 -37.76 -5.83
N LEU A 441 0.74 -36.90 -5.13
CA LEU A 441 0.22 -35.78 -4.35
C LEU A 441 0.02 -34.50 -5.16
N TYR A 442 0.63 -34.39 -6.35
CA TYR A 442 0.57 -33.16 -7.16
C TYR A 442 -0.86 -32.77 -7.53
N LEU A 443 -1.70 -33.73 -7.96
CA LEU A 443 -3.07 -33.44 -8.41
C LEU A 443 -3.99 -33.02 -7.26
N SER A 444 -3.94 -33.72 -6.13
CA SER A 444 -4.72 -33.39 -4.93
C SER A 444 -4.30 -32.03 -4.36
N SER A 445 -2.99 -31.85 -4.12
CA SER A 445 -2.44 -30.61 -3.56
C SER A 445 -2.75 -29.40 -4.43
N LYS A 446 -2.59 -29.51 -5.76
CA LYS A 446 -2.91 -28.45 -6.72
C LYS A 446 -4.40 -28.10 -6.73
N THR A 447 -5.27 -29.10 -6.59
CA THR A 447 -6.73 -28.88 -6.49
C THR A 447 -7.09 -28.16 -5.19
N GLU A 448 -6.47 -28.54 -4.07
CA GLU A 448 -6.68 -27.87 -2.78
C GLU A 448 -6.16 -26.42 -2.80
N LEU A 449 -4.96 -26.18 -3.35
CA LEU A 449 -4.39 -24.84 -3.50
C LEU A 449 -5.24 -23.92 -4.39
N GLN A 450 -5.85 -24.44 -5.46
CA GLN A 450 -6.84 -23.68 -6.25
C GLN A 450 -8.09 -23.34 -5.42
N GLY A 451 -8.54 -24.24 -4.55
CA GLY A 451 -9.60 -23.96 -3.56
C GLY A 451 -9.21 -22.88 -2.55
N LEU A 452 -7.95 -22.81 -2.14
CA LEU A 452 -7.43 -21.75 -1.28
C LEU A 452 -7.38 -20.38 -1.99
N ILE A 453 -7.12 -20.32 -3.30
CA ILE A 453 -7.26 -19.07 -4.08
C ILE A 453 -8.72 -18.61 -4.08
N GLY A 454 -9.68 -19.52 -4.28
CA GLY A 454 -11.11 -19.20 -4.18
C GLY A 454 -11.49 -18.58 -2.82
N GLN A 455 -10.99 -19.15 -1.72
CA GLN A 455 -11.19 -18.59 -0.37
C GLN A 455 -10.56 -17.20 -0.19
N LEU A 456 -9.42 -16.93 -0.83
CA LEU A 456 -8.79 -15.59 -0.82
C LEU A 456 -9.58 -14.58 -1.66
N ASP A 457 -10.22 -15.00 -2.75
CA ASP A 457 -11.07 -14.13 -3.58
C ASP A 457 -12.38 -13.74 -2.86
N GLU A 458 -12.88 -14.57 -1.96
CA GLU A 458 -14.03 -14.27 -1.08
C GLU A 458 -13.68 -13.36 0.12
N VAL A 459 -12.41 -13.02 0.33
CA VAL A 459 -12.01 -12.12 1.42
C VAL A 459 -12.50 -10.70 1.12
N SER A 460 -13.34 -10.17 2.03
CA SER A 460 -13.74 -8.77 2.08
C SER A 460 -12.51 -7.87 2.18
N LEU A 461 -12.13 -7.26 1.05
CA LEU A 461 -11.01 -6.32 0.96
C LEU A 461 -11.18 -5.07 1.82
N GLU A 462 -12.44 -4.73 2.15
CA GLU A 462 -12.85 -3.47 2.78
C GLU A 462 -12.26 -2.26 2.00
N LYS A 463 -12.16 -1.08 2.63
CA LYS A 463 -11.32 0.03 2.12
C LYS A 463 -9.91 -0.02 2.72
N ASN A 464 -9.45 -1.21 3.09
CA ASN A 464 -8.27 -1.38 3.91
C ASN A 464 -7.07 -1.79 3.05
N PRO A 465 -6.08 -0.91 2.81
CA PRO A 465 -4.94 -1.23 1.96
C PRO A 465 -4.07 -2.36 2.53
N CYS A 466 -4.04 -2.54 3.85
CA CYS A 466 -3.32 -3.63 4.48
C CYS A 466 -4.01 -4.99 4.25
N ILE A 467 -5.35 -5.06 4.22
CA ILE A 467 -6.08 -6.31 3.85
C ILE A 467 -5.90 -6.62 2.36
N ARG A 468 -5.89 -5.59 1.50
CA ARG A 468 -5.59 -5.75 0.06
C ARG A 468 -4.18 -6.31 -0.17
N GLU A 469 -3.18 -5.77 0.52
CA GLU A 469 -1.79 -6.23 0.45
C GLU A 469 -1.62 -7.62 1.08
N ALA A 470 -2.28 -7.89 2.22
CA ALA A 470 -2.34 -9.20 2.86
C ALA A 470 -2.80 -10.30 1.91
N ARG A 471 -3.95 -10.08 1.26
CA ARG A 471 -4.50 -11.00 0.27
C ARG A 471 -3.56 -11.13 -0.93
N ARG A 472 -2.99 -10.02 -1.43
CA ARG A 472 -2.05 -10.05 -2.57
C ARG A 472 -0.84 -10.94 -2.28
N ARG A 473 -0.20 -10.77 -1.11
CA ARG A 473 0.94 -11.59 -0.68
C ARG A 473 0.54 -13.07 -0.55
N ALA A 474 -0.60 -13.36 0.10
CA ALA A 474 -1.10 -14.72 0.23
C ALA A 474 -1.45 -15.41 -1.09
N VAL A 475 -2.06 -14.69 -2.05
CA VAL A 475 -2.29 -15.20 -3.41
C VAL A 475 -0.98 -15.52 -4.11
N ILE A 476 0.06 -14.68 -3.95
CA ILE A 476 1.38 -14.93 -4.55
C ILE A 476 2.05 -16.17 -3.92
N GLU A 477 1.99 -16.35 -2.60
CA GLU A 477 2.50 -17.57 -1.93
C GLU A 477 1.81 -18.85 -2.45
N VAL A 478 0.46 -18.88 -2.43
CA VAL A 478 -0.32 -20.03 -2.91
C VAL A 478 -0.05 -20.29 -4.40
N GLN A 479 -0.06 -19.25 -5.23
CA GLN A 479 0.20 -19.37 -6.67
C GLN A 479 1.62 -19.84 -6.97
N THR A 480 2.61 -19.47 -6.14
CA THR A 480 4.00 -19.91 -6.32
C THR A 480 4.16 -21.39 -6.02
N LEU A 481 3.45 -21.92 -5.01
CA LEU A 481 3.40 -23.37 -4.76
C LEU A 481 2.70 -24.13 -5.90
N ILE A 482 1.64 -23.58 -6.49
CA ILE A 482 1.02 -24.15 -7.70
C ILE A 482 2.01 -24.18 -8.87
N THR A 483 2.74 -23.10 -9.14
CA THR A 483 3.74 -23.10 -10.24
C THR A 483 4.89 -24.06 -10.01
N TYR A 484 5.27 -24.32 -8.76
CA TYR A 484 6.26 -25.34 -8.40
C TYR A 484 5.75 -26.74 -8.74
N ILE A 485 4.48 -27.05 -8.41
CA ILE A 485 3.84 -28.32 -8.77
C ILE A 485 3.75 -28.46 -10.30
N ASP A 486 3.31 -27.43 -11.02
CA ASP A 486 3.21 -27.43 -12.49
C ASP A 486 4.56 -27.72 -13.16
N LEU A 487 5.63 -27.12 -12.64
CA LEU A 487 7.00 -27.32 -13.11
C LEU A 487 7.50 -28.75 -12.85
N LYS A 488 7.28 -29.29 -11.64
CA LYS A 488 7.62 -30.68 -11.34
C LYS A 488 6.82 -31.66 -12.19
N GLU A 489 5.52 -31.44 -12.37
CA GLU A 489 4.64 -32.25 -13.23
C GLU A 489 5.12 -32.25 -14.69
N ALA A 490 5.56 -31.10 -15.21
CA ALA A 490 6.12 -30.99 -16.56
C ALA A 490 7.48 -31.72 -16.70
N LEU A 491 8.35 -31.63 -15.70
CA LEU A 491 9.65 -32.32 -15.69
C LEU A 491 9.49 -33.85 -15.59
N GLU A 492 8.57 -34.36 -14.76
CA GLU A 492 8.28 -35.80 -14.71
C GLU A 492 7.69 -36.32 -16.03
N LYS A 493 6.76 -35.57 -16.65
CA LYS A 493 6.26 -35.91 -17.99
C LYS A 493 7.37 -35.97 -19.03
N ARG A 494 8.36 -35.07 -18.97
CA ARG A 494 9.53 -35.12 -19.87
C ARG A 494 10.35 -36.40 -19.67
N LYS A 495 10.57 -36.86 -18.44
CA LYS A 495 11.30 -38.12 -18.18
C LYS A 495 10.62 -39.34 -18.80
N LEU A 496 9.27 -39.34 -18.85
CA LEU A 496 8.49 -40.43 -19.46
C LEU A 496 8.52 -40.41 -21.00
N PHE A 497 8.85 -39.27 -21.63
CA PHE A 497 8.87 -39.11 -23.08
C PHE A 497 10.24 -38.64 -23.57
N VAL A 498 11.18 -39.58 -23.74
CA VAL A 498 12.47 -39.30 -24.38
C VAL A 498 12.25 -39.13 -25.89
N CYS A 499 12.49 -37.92 -26.39
CA CYS A 499 12.45 -37.58 -27.81
C CYS A 499 13.76 -36.87 -28.20
N GLU A 500 14.17 -36.95 -29.47
CA GLU A 500 15.30 -36.19 -29.99
C GLU A 500 14.91 -34.70 -30.12
N GLU A 501 15.05 -33.96 -29.03
CA GLU A 501 14.87 -32.50 -28.99
C GLU A 501 16.11 -31.78 -29.52
N HIS A 502 15.89 -30.63 -30.17
CA HIS A 502 16.97 -29.72 -30.59
C HIS A 502 17.82 -29.27 -29.39
N PRO A 503 19.16 -29.10 -29.50
CA PRO A 503 20.04 -28.77 -28.38
C PRO A 503 19.62 -27.51 -27.60
N SER A 504 19.03 -26.51 -28.26
CA SER A 504 18.48 -25.32 -27.61
C SER A 504 17.23 -25.61 -26.76
N HIS A 505 16.36 -26.53 -27.20
CA HIS A 505 15.23 -27.00 -26.40
C HIS A 505 15.72 -27.75 -25.17
N LYS A 506 16.73 -28.63 -25.34
CA LYS A 506 17.37 -29.33 -24.23
C LYS A 506 17.96 -28.36 -23.19
N ALA A 507 18.73 -27.36 -23.64
CA ALA A 507 19.32 -26.36 -22.75
C ALA A 507 18.28 -25.56 -21.93
N VAL A 508 17.14 -25.18 -22.54
CA VAL A 508 16.04 -24.51 -21.81
C VAL A 508 15.46 -25.43 -20.74
N TRP A 509 15.25 -26.71 -21.05
CA TRP A 509 14.74 -27.67 -20.08
C TRP A 509 15.72 -27.98 -18.95
N ASP A 510 17.02 -28.02 -19.24
CA ASP A 510 18.05 -28.24 -18.20
C ASP A 510 18.05 -27.07 -17.21
N VAL A 511 17.87 -25.82 -17.69
CA VAL A 511 17.62 -24.66 -16.81
C VAL A 511 16.29 -24.76 -16.05
N LEU A 512 15.21 -25.26 -16.68
CA LEU A 512 13.94 -25.50 -15.96
C LEU A 512 14.09 -26.55 -14.83
N GLY A 513 14.95 -27.54 -15.01
CA GLY A 513 15.36 -28.48 -13.97
C GLY A 513 15.99 -27.76 -12.78
N ASN A 514 17.06 -27.00 -13.03
CA ASN A 514 17.76 -26.18 -12.03
C ASN A 514 16.80 -25.20 -11.30
N LEU A 515 15.93 -24.52 -12.05
CA LEU A 515 14.93 -23.61 -11.48
C LEU A 515 13.95 -24.33 -10.55
N SER A 516 13.62 -25.61 -10.82
CA SER A 516 12.76 -26.40 -9.92
C SER A 516 13.43 -26.77 -8.59
N GLU A 517 14.75 -26.92 -8.58
CA GLU A 517 15.54 -27.19 -7.38
C GLU A 517 15.68 -25.91 -6.56
N ILE A 518 16.09 -24.82 -7.22
CA ILE A 518 16.19 -23.50 -6.60
C ILE A 518 14.83 -23.04 -6.07
N GLN A 519 13.72 -23.26 -6.78
CA GLN A 519 12.38 -22.92 -6.29
C GLN A 519 12.00 -23.73 -5.04
N GLY A 520 12.44 -24.99 -4.93
CA GLY A 520 12.28 -25.79 -3.71
C GLY A 520 13.03 -25.18 -2.52
N GLU A 521 14.28 -24.75 -2.73
CA GLU A 521 15.06 -24.04 -1.70
C GLU A 521 14.46 -22.66 -1.35
N VAL A 522 13.92 -21.92 -2.33
CA VAL A 522 13.23 -20.64 -2.08
C VAL A 522 11.91 -20.86 -1.31
N LEU A 523 11.21 -21.98 -1.52
CA LEU A 523 10.00 -22.33 -0.76
C LEU A 523 10.29 -22.67 0.71
N SER A 524 11.45 -23.27 1.00
CA SER A 524 11.92 -23.58 2.36
C SER A 524 12.72 -22.46 3.04
N PHE A 525 13.27 -21.51 2.28
CA PHE A 525 14.01 -20.34 2.81
C PHE A 525 13.22 -19.59 3.89
N ASP A 526 13.82 -19.33 5.04
CA ASP A 526 13.27 -18.52 6.12
C ASP A 526 14.40 -17.62 6.64
N GLY A 527 14.28 -16.32 6.41
CA GLY A 527 15.40 -15.38 6.54
C GLY A 527 15.18 -14.07 5.76
N ASN A 528 16.19 -13.21 5.79
CA ASN A 528 16.15 -11.85 5.24
C ASN A 528 17.22 -11.62 4.14
N ARG A 529 17.18 -10.46 3.47
CA ARG A 529 18.12 -10.11 2.38
C ARG A 529 19.60 -10.06 2.77
N THR A 530 19.95 -10.00 4.06
CA THR A 530 21.34 -10.00 4.53
C THR A 530 21.90 -11.41 4.78
N ASP A 531 21.05 -12.44 4.75
CA ASP A 531 21.48 -13.81 4.94
C ASP A 531 22.26 -14.34 3.73
N LYS A 532 23.35 -15.07 4.02
CA LYS A 532 24.17 -15.74 2.99
C LYS A 532 23.34 -16.66 2.09
N ASN A 533 22.27 -17.25 2.62
CA ASN A 533 21.34 -18.09 1.86
C ASN A 533 20.53 -17.29 0.84
N TYR A 534 20.05 -16.08 1.18
CA TYR A 534 19.37 -15.20 0.22
C TYR A 534 20.31 -14.85 -0.94
N ILE A 535 21.52 -14.38 -0.60
CA ILE A 535 22.52 -13.95 -1.60
C ILE A 535 22.90 -15.11 -2.53
N ARG A 536 23.09 -16.33 -1.99
CA ARG A 536 23.35 -17.54 -2.79
C ARG A 536 22.19 -17.87 -3.73
N LEU A 537 20.94 -17.79 -3.26
CA LEU A 537 19.76 -18.09 -4.07
C LEU A 537 19.56 -17.05 -5.19
N GLU A 538 19.74 -15.76 -4.89
CA GLU A 538 19.74 -14.67 -5.88
C GLU A 538 20.84 -14.88 -6.94
N GLU A 539 22.06 -15.24 -6.54
CA GLU A 539 23.16 -15.52 -7.45
C GLU A 539 22.87 -16.74 -8.35
N LEU A 540 22.30 -17.82 -7.80
CA LEU A 540 21.91 -19.01 -8.56
C LEU A 540 20.82 -18.71 -9.60
N LEU A 541 19.81 -17.91 -9.23
CA LEU A 541 18.74 -17.46 -10.14
C LEU A 541 19.30 -16.54 -11.24
N THR A 542 20.22 -15.65 -10.88
CA THR A 542 20.91 -14.76 -11.83
C THR A 542 21.74 -15.57 -12.83
N LYS A 543 22.43 -16.63 -12.38
CA LYS A 543 23.14 -17.57 -13.27
C LYS A 543 22.18 -18.29 -14.23
N GLN A 544 20.99 -18.70 -13.79
CA GLN A 544 19.99 -19.31 -14.68
C GLN A 544 19.46 -18.31 -15.73
N LEU A 545 19.27 -17.03 -15.38
CA LEU A 545 18.89 -15.99 -16.34
C LEU A 545 19.97 -15.80 -17.42
N LEU A 546 21.24 -15.70 -17.03
CA LEU A 546 22.37 -15.60 -17.97
C LEU A 546 22.49 -16.84 -18.86
N ALA A 547 22.25 -18.03 -18.32
CA ALA A 547 22.22 -19.27 -19.09
C ALA A 547 21.09 -19.28 -20.13
N LEU A 548 19.90 -18.78 -19.80
CA LEU A 548 18.79 -18.64 -20.75
C LEU A 548 19.09 -17.61 -21.85
N ASP A 549 19.70 -16.47 -21.51
CA ASP A 549 20.09 -15.46 -22.51
C ASP A 549 21.13 -16.00 -23.50
N ALA A 550 21.99 -16.93 -23.07
CA ALA A 550 22.98 -17.60 -23.93
C ALA A 550 22.38 -18.68 -24.86
N VAL A 551 21.13 -19.12 -24.66
CA VAL A 551 20.48 -20.08 -25.57
C VAL A 551 20.07 -19.38 -26.87
N ASP A 552 20.74 -19.71 -27.97
CA ASP A 552 20.29 -19.35 -29.32
C ASP A 552 19.11 -20.25 -29.75
N PRO A 553 17.91 -19.69 -30.02
CA PRO A 553 16.78 -20.46 -30.50
C PRO A 553 16.82 -20.76 -32.00
N GLN A 554 17.84 -20.32 -32.75
CA GLN A 554 18.05 -20.58 -34.20
C GLN A 554 16.81 -20.30 -35.08
N GLY A 555 15.99 -19.34 -34.67
CA GLY A 555 14.75 -18.98 -35.37
C GLY A 555 13.51 -19.77 -34.97
N GLU A 556 13.62 -20.89 -34.24
CA GLU A 556 12.46 -21.72 -33.86
C GLU A 556 11.53 -21.01 -32.85
N GLU A 557 10.27 -20.83 -33.21
CA GLU A 557 9.27 -20.15 -32.35
C GLU A 557 8.95 -20.93 -31.06
N LYS A 558 9.04 -22.25 -31.07
CA LYS A 558 8.86 -23.08 -29.87
C LYS A 558 9.99 -22.85 -28.86
N CYS A 559 11.25 -22.87 -29.30
CA CYS A 559 12.41 -22.47 -28.47
C CYS A 559 12.25 -21.04 -27.92
N LYS A 560 11.89 -20.06 -28.76
CA LYS A 560 11.67 -18.67 -28.33
C LYS A 560 10.60 -18.56 -27.25
N ALA A 561 9.47 -19.26 -27.41
CA ALA A 561 8.38 -19.29 -26.46
C ALA A 561 8.78 -19.96 -25.12
N ALA A 562 9.43 -21.13 -25.18
CA ALA A 562 9.90 -21.86 -24.02
C ALA A 562 10.94 -21.05 -23.22
N ARG A 563 11.95 -20.48 -23.90
CA ARG A 563 12.96 -19.59 -23.29
C ARG A 563 12.29 -18.39 -22.60
N LYS A 564 11.30 -17.76 -23.24
CA LYS A 564 10.54 -16.63 -22.67
C LYS A 564 9.70 -17.04 -21.46
N GLN A 565 9.19 -18.26 -21.41
CA GLN A 565 8.50 -18.80 -20.23
C GLN A 565 9.48 -19.08 -19.09
N ALA A 566 10.64 -19.69 -19.38
CA ALA A 566 11.69 -19.94 -18.38
C ALA A 566 12.25 -18.64 -17.77
N VAL A 567 12.47 -17.60 -18.57
CA VAL A 567 12.88 -16.27 -18.07
C VAL A 567 11.82 -15.67 -17.13
N LYS A 568 10.53 -15.75 -17.50
CA LYS A 568 9.43 -15.32 -16.61
C LYS A 568 9.40 -16.11 -15.31
N LEU A 569 9.61 -17.42 -15.37
CA LEU A 569 9.64 -18.27 -14.18
C LEU A 569 10.78 -17.87 -13.25
N ALA A 570 12.00 -17.71 -13.77
CA ALA A 570 13.16 -17.25 -12.98
C ALA A 570 12.91 -15.86 -12.35
N GLN A 571 12.32 -14.93 -13.10
CA GLN A 571 11.92 -13.60 -12.58
C GLN A 571 10.83 -13.69 -11.50
N ASN A 572 9.86 -14.59 -11.64
CA ASN A 572 8.84 -14.83 -10.61
C ASN A 572 9.46 -15.43 -9.33
N ILE A 573 10.40 -16.37 -9.45
CA ILE A 573 11.08 -16.97 -8.29
C ILE A 573 11.94 -15.92 -7.57
N LEU A 574 12.67 -15.06 -8.30
CA LEU A 574 13.38 -13.90 -7.73
C LEU A 574 12.41 -12.96 -6.99
N SER A 575 11.33 -12.53 -7.65
CA SER A 575 10.33 -11.66 -7.03
C SER A 575 9.65 -12.28 -5.80
N TYR A 576 9.59 -13.61 -5.72
CA TYR A 576 9.05 -14.33 -4.57
C TYR A 576 10.07 -14.45 -3.42
N LEU A 577 11.35 -14.69 -3.73
CA LEU A 577 12.44 -14.64 -2.75
C LEU A 577 12.56 -13.24 -2.12
N ASP A 578 12.40 -12.20 -2.93
CA ASP A 578 12.25 -10.81 -2.47
C ASP A 578 11.04 -10.64 -1.53
N LEU A 579 9.87 -11.13 -1.92
CA LEU A 579 8.63 -11.01 -1.13
C LEU A 579 8.69 -11.78 0.20
N LYS A 580 9.39 -12.93 0.24
CA LYS A 580 9.62 -13.71 1.46
C LYS A 580 10.66 -13.11 2.40
N SER A 581 11.65 -12.39 1.85
CA SER A 581 12.67 -11.69 2.64
C SER A 581 12.24 -10.27 3.07
N ASP A 582 11.08 -9.81 2.60
CA ASP A 582 10.33 -8.70 3.18
C ASP A 582 9.58 -9.17 4.43
N GLU A 583 10.07 -8.74 5.61
CA GLU A 583 9.44 -8.91 6.92
C GLU A 583 8.11 -8.10 7.03
N TRP A 584 7.06 -8.58 6.34
CA TRP A 584 5.72 -8.02 6.44
C TRP A 584 4.95 -8.68 7.58
N GLU A 585 4.83 -7.97 8.70
CA GLU A 585 3.93 -8.33 9.81
C GLU A 585 2.67 -7.45 9.80
N TYR A 586 1.52 -8.09 10.04
CA TYR A 586 0.20 -7.46 10.24
C TYR A 586 0.12 -6.77 11.60
#